data_AF-A0A2S1SWR0-F1
#
_entry.id   AF-A0A2S1SWR0-F1
#
_cell.length_a   1.000
_cell.length_b   1.000
_cell.length_c   1.000
_cell.angle_alpha   90.00
_cell.angle_beta   90.00
_cell.angle_gamma   90.00
#
_symmetry.space_group_name_H-M   'P 1'
#
loop_
_entity.id
_entity.type
_entity.pdbx_description
1 polymer ?
#
loop_
_entity_poly.entity_id
_entity_poly.type
_entity_poly.pdbx_seq_one_letter_code
_entity_poly.pdbx_strand_id
1 'polypeptide(L)'
;MSDTPFGFGLPPEEPENGDEGKKKDPAGGGQGSGGGQGGPANPFGFGFPGAGGPGGGADNPFAAMFGSLNPADLGAAFQQLGQMLSYEGGPVNWDMAKQIARQTVSQGTQDGTKDSSVGPAERAAVEEAVRLADLWLDDATSLPSGAGTAVAWSRAEWVEATLPAWQQLVDPVAERVGVAMGDVLPEEMQAVAGPLIGMMRSMGGAMFGQQIGQAVGVLAGEVVGSTDIGLPLGPARKAALLPLNIEAFGKDLGVPKDEIRLYLALREAAHQRLFAHVPWLRSHLFGAVEGYARGIKVDTSKLEDVVGQFDPAHPEQVQEALQQGMFQPEETPEQKAALARLETALALVEGWVDAVVHNAARNRLTSADALRETLRRRRASGGPAEQTFATLIGLQLRPRRLRDASRLWASLTDARGVDGRDGLWAHPDMLPTATDLDDPDGFVHREQLDFSELDKMLGEAAEGRDGDDTDS
;
A
#
# COMPACT_ATOMS: atom_id res chain seq x y z
N MET A 1 -16.96 12.45 36.72
CA MET A 1 -16.15 12.92 37.86
C MET A 1 -15.36 11.70 38.32
N SER A 2 -14.19 11.45 37.73
CA SER A 2 -12.85 11.91 38.19
C SER A 2 -12.50 11.25 39.54
N ASP A 3 -11.39 10.55 39.77
CA ASP A 3 -10.00 10.82 39.41
C ASP A 3 -9.09 9.57 39.55
N THR A 4 -8.07 9.47 38.70
CA THR A 4 -6.72 8.92 38.97
C THR A 4 -5.75 10.13 39.11
N PRO A 5 -4.42 10.03 39.41
CA PRO A 5 -3.54 8.94 39.89
C PRO A 5 -2.53 9.37 41.02
N PHE A 6 -1.79 8.40 41.57
CA PHE A 6 -0.51 8.55 42.33
C PHE A 6 0.46 7.50 41.76
N GLY A 7 1.79 7.62 41.67
CA GLY A 7 2.81 8.59 42.06
C GLY A 7 4.20 7.97 41.79
N PHE A 8 5.19 8.78 41.43
CA PHE A 8 6.58 8.44 41.05
C PHE A 8 7.43 7.90 42.22
N GLY A 9 8.40 7.02 41.94
CA GLY A 9 9.50 6.62 42.84
C GLY A 9 10.81 6.38 42.08
N LEU A 10 11.89 7.01 42.55
CA LEU A 10 13.26 7.09 41.98
C LEU A 10 14.08 5.78 42.08
N PRO A 11 15.16 5.60 41.28
CA PRO A 11 16.04 4.42 41.28
C PRO A 11 17.16 4.51 42.34
N PRO A 12 17.74 3.37 42.80
CA PRO A 12 18.88 3.38 43.71
C PRO A 12 20.25 3.40 43.00
N GLU A 13 21.20 4.08 43.64
CA GLU A 13 22.61 4.27 43.27
C GLU A 13 23.50 3.01 43.46
N GLU A 14 24.66 3.04 42.79
CA GLU A 14 25.78 2.09 42.81
C GLU A 14 26.52 2.01 44.15
N PRO A 15 27.40 0.99 44.32
CA PRO A 15 28.59 1.15 45.14
C PRO A 15 29.89 1.08 44.32
N GLU A 16 30.73 2.08 44.56
CA GLU A 16 32.14 2.23 44.19
C GLU A 16 33.07 1.46 45.17
N ASN A 17 34.22 0.97 44.68
CA ASN A 17 35.51 0.66 45.33
C ASN A 17 36.18 -0.52 44.59
N GLY A 18 37.46 -0.55 44.21
CA GLY A 18 38.58 0.37 44.39
C GLY A 18 39.85 -0.26 43.79
N ASP A 19 40.67 0.62 43.24
CA ASP A 19 42.11 0.62 42.90
C ASP A 19 43.02 -0.58 43.26
N GLU A 20 43.95 -0.93 42.34
CA GLU A 20 45.40 -0.95 42.62
C GLU A 20 46.27 -1.26 41.36
N GLY A 21 46.95 -0.23 40.85
CA GLY A 21 48.43 -0.17 40.86
C GLY A 21 49.34 -1.08 39.99
N LYS A 22 49.85 -0.46 38.91
CA LYS A 22 51.29 -0.33 38.50
C LYS A 22 52.08 -1.43 37.73
N LYS A 23 52.45 -1.00 36.50
CA LYS A 23 53.80 -0.90 35.86
C LYS A 23 54.59 -2.17 35.44
N LYS A 24 54.94 -2.21 34.14
CA LYS A 24 56.33 -2.09 33.62
C LYS A 24 56.39 -2.09 32.07
N ASP A 25 56.95 -1.01 31.51
CA ASP A 25 57.65 -0.95 30.19
C ASP A 25 59.06 -1.58 30.33
N PRO A 26 59.99 -1.61 29.32
CA PRO A 26 59.98 -0.99 27.98
C PRO A 26 60.61 -1.81 26.81
N ALA A 27 60.54 -1.28 25.58
CA ALA A 27 61.71 -0.87 24.76
C ALA A 27 61.58 -1.07 23.23
N GLY A 28 62.04 -0.04 22.49
CA GLY A 28 62.55 -0.07 21.10
C GLY A 28 61.68 0.69 20.09
N GLY A 29 62.11 1.72 19.35
CA GLY A 29 63.40 2.39 19.19
C GLY A 29 63.50 3.02 17.78
N GLY A 30 63.89 4.31 17.68
CA GLY A 30 64.34 5.03 16.46
C GLY A 30 63.27 5.41 15.43
N GLN A 31 63.34 6.51 14.67
CA GLN A 31 64.43 7.43 14.34
C GLN A 31 63.81 8.69 13.69
N GLY A 32 64.38 9.87 13.95
CA GLY A 32 63.98 11.12 13.31
C GLY A 32 64.93 11.54 12.17
N SER A 33 64.43 12.32 11.22
CA SER A 33 65.19 13.33 10.45
C SER A 33 64.22 14.27 9.74
N GLY A 34 64.50 15.57 9.79
CA GLY A 34 63.71 16.62 9.17
C GLY A 34 64.18 17.06 7.78
N GLY A 35 63.50 18.08 7.26
CA GLY A 35 64.04 19.05 6.31
C GLY A 35 63.41 19.07 4.90
N GLY A 36 62.65 20.13 4.61
CA GLY A 36 62.88 20.98 3.43
C GLY A 36 62.16 20.68 2.09
N GLN A 37 61.29 21.63 1.72
CA GLN A 37 61.27 22.35 0.43
C GLN A 37 60.52 21.76 -0.80
N GLY A 38 59.69 22.63 -1.41
CA GLY A 38 59.36 22.62 -2.85
C GLY A 38 57.93 22.22 -3.24
N GLY A 39 57.16 23.15 -3.83
CA GLY A 39 55.87 22.87 -4.48
C GLY A 39 56.00 22.02 -5.76
N PRO A 40 54.88 21.70 -6.44
CA PRO A 40 54.30 22.70 -7.35
C PRO A 40 52.76 22.75 -7.41
N ALA A 41 52.31 23.79 -8.11
CA ALA A 41 50.96 24.24 -8.38
C ALA A 41 50.01 23.19 -8.97
N ASN A 42 48.74 23.27 -8.56
CA ASN A 42 47.61 22.69 -9.30
C ASN A 42 46.94 23.77 -10.18
N PRO A 43 46.54 23.46 -11.43
CA PRO A 43 46.41 24.44 -12.51
C PRO A 43 44.97 24.58 -13.04
N PHE A 44 44.00 24.79 -12.16
CA PHE A 44 42.63 25.13 -12.58
C PHE A 44 42.09 26.29 -11.73
N GLY A 45 42.58 27.48 -12.04
CA GLY A 45 41.95 28.72 -11.63
C GLY A 45 40.81 29.08 -12.58
N PHE A 46 39.58 29.10 -12.06
CA PHE A 46 38.52 29.97 -12.56
C PHE A 46 38.35 31.10 -11.55
N GLY A 47 39.03 32.22 -11.81
CA GLY A 47 38.90 33.45 -11.04
C GLY A 47 37.70 34.26 -11.51
N PHE A 48 36.83 34.65 -10.58
CA PHE A 48 35.96 35.81 -10.75
C PHE A 48 36.71 37.06 -10.24
N PRO A 49 36.68 38.20 -10.96
CA PRO A 49 37.48 39.37 -10.65
C PRO A 49 36.88 40.20 -9.53
N GLY A 50 37.73 40.46 -8.53
CA GLY A 50 37.79 41.57 -7.59
C GLY A 50 36.59 42.50 -7.39
N ALA A 51 36.09 42.50 -6.15
CA ALA A 51 35.76 43.73 -5.44
C ALA A 51 36.18 43.56 -3.97
N GLY A 52 37.36 44.07 -3.65
CA GLY A 52 37.77 44.25 -2.26
C GLY A 52 37.01 45.42 -1.64
N GLY A 53 36.36 45.15 -0.50
CA GLY A 53 35.81 46.16 0.38
C GLY A 53 35.94 45.67 1.83
N PRO A 54 36.58 46.40 2.74
CA PRO A 54 36.63 46.02 4.15
C PRO A 54 35.36 46.55 4.84
N GLY A 55 34.45 45.65 5.20
CA GLY A 55 33.30 45.98 6.04
C GLY A 55 32.02 45.25 5.62
N GLY A 56 31.48 44.43 6.52
CA GLY A 56 30.20 43.75 6.33
C GLY A 56 30.16 42.42 7.06
N GLY A 57 30.16 42.48 8.39
CA GLY A 57 29.72 41.34 9.19
C GLY A 57 28.20 41.23 9.14
N ALA A 58 27.74 40.00 9.36
CA ALA A 58 26.36 39.58 9.63
C ALA A 58 25.43 39.39 8.41
N ASP A 59 24.69 38.28 8.50
CA ASP A 59 23.40 38.03 7.87
C ASP A 59 23.38 37.38 6.47
N ASN A 60 24.09 36.26 6.34
CA ASN A 60 23.60 35.16 5.50
C ASN A 60 23.00 34.06 6.40
N PRO A 61 21.68 34.06 6.66
CA PRO A 61 21.03 33.05 7.51
C PRO A 61 21.23 31.62 6.99
N PHE A 62 21.47 31.47 5.69
CA PHE A 62 21.80 30.20 5.05
C PHE A 62 23.21 29.66 5.42
N ALA A 63 24.18 30.55 5.62
CA ALA A 63 25.54 30.17 6.00
C ALA A 63 25.65 29.80 7.50
N ALA A 64 24.83 30.44 8.35
CA ALA A 64 24.75 30.09 9.76
C ALA A 64 24.10 28.71 9.98
N MET A 65 23.10 28.35 9.16
CA MET A 65 22.45 27.03 9.19
C MET A 65 23.39 25.90 8.73
N PHE A 66 24.27 26.18 7.75
CA PHE A 66 25.27 25.21 7.26
C PHE A 66 26.55 25.14 8.11
N GLY A 67 26.85 26.17 8.91
CA GLY A 67 28.07 26.24 9.73
C GLY A 67 28.01 25.43 11.04
N SER A 68 26.83 25.05 11.50
CA SER A 68 26.62 24.29 12.75
C SER A 68 26.44 22.78 12.55
N LEU A 69 26.49 22.30 11.31
CA LEU A 69 26.33 20.88 11.00
C LEU A 69 27.71 20.19 10.99
N ASN A 70 27.78 19.02 11.60
CA ASN A 70 29.00 18.23 11.66
C ASN A 70 29.44 17.84 10.23
N PRO A 71 30.74 17.86 9.86
CA PRO A 71 31.17 17.55 8.48
C PRO A 71 30.74 16.17 7.97
N ALA A 72 30.56 15.21 8.89
CA ALA A 72 30.03 13.87 8.58
C ALA A 72 28.51 13.90 8.27
N ASP A 73 27.74 14.69 9.03
CA ASP A 73 26.30 14.86 8.83
C ASP A 73 26.02 15.65 7.55
N LEU A 74 26.89 16.61 7.22
CA LEU A 74 26.89 17.34 5.94
C LEU A 74 27.16 16.40 4.76
N GLY A 75 28.11 15.47 4.89
CA GLY A 75 28.40 14.49 3.84
C GLY A 75 27.21 13.57 3.55
N ALA A 76 26.56 13.07 4.60
CA ALA A 76 25.35 12.25 4.47
C ALA A 76 24.17 13.05 3.89
N ALA A 77 23.97 14.29 4.36
CA ALA A 77 22.96 15.19 3.81
C ALA A 77 23.21 15.52 2.33
N PHE A 78 24.47 15.71 1.92
CA PHE A 78 24.82 15.98 0.52
C PHE A 78 24.65 14.75 -0.37
N GLN A 79 24.91 13.54 0.15
CA GLN A 79 24.60 12.30 -0.57
C GLN A 79 23.09 12.08 -0.71
N GLN A 80 22.32 12.36 0.33
CA GLN A 80 20.86 12.28 0.29
C GLN A 80 20.26 13.32 -0.66
N LEU A 81 20.75 14.57 -0.61
CA LEU A 81 20.37 15.63 -1.54
C LEU A 81 20.82 15.30 -2.98
N GLY A 82 22.01 14.72 -3.15
CA GLY A 82 22.52 14.26 -4.43
C GLY A 82 21.67 13.15 -5.03
N GLN A 83 21.24 12.17 -4.24
CA GLN A 83 20.29 11.13 -4.66
C GLN A 83 18.93 11.73 -5.02
N MET A 84 18.45 12.70 -4.24
CA MET A 84 17.18 13.40 -4.48
C MET A 84 17.21 14.28 -5.74
N LEU A 85 18.34 14.93 -6.03
CA LEU A 85 18.54 15.76 -7.23
C LEU A 85 18.91 14.95 -8.48
N SER A 86 19.50 13.76 -8.31
CA SER A 86 19.74 12.82 -9.40
C SER A 86 18.49 12.06 -9.84
N TYR A 87 17.42 12.15 -9.06
CA TYR A 87 16.13 11.58 -9.41
C TYR A 87 15.46 12.44 -10.49
N GLU A 88 15.62 12.01 -11.75
CA GLU A 88 14.90 12.56 -12.91
C GLU A 88 13.53 11.88 -13.13
N GLY A 89 13.08 11.04 -12.18
CA GLY A 89 11.95 10.12 -12.36
C GLY A 89 10.57 10.71 -12.08
N GLY A 90 9.53 9.95 -12.45
CA GLY A 90 8.11 10.33 -12.52
C GLY A 90 7.42 10.78 -11.21
N PRO A 91 6.09 10.64 -11.10
CA PRO A 91 5.30 11.30 -10.05
C PRO A 91 5.62 10.81 -8.62
N VAL A 92 6.29 9.66 -8.48
CA VAL A 92 6.66 9.04 -7.21
C VAL A 92 8.08 8.46 -7.28
N ASN A 93 8.91 8.76 -6.28
CA ASN A 93 10.22 8.14 -6.13
C ASN A 93 10.09 6.72 -5.53
N TRP A 94 9.86 5.74 -6.42
CA TRP A 94 9.69 4.33 -6.05
C TRP A 94 10.95 3.65 -5.51
N ASP A 95 12.15 4.10 -5.92
CA ASP A 95 13.40 3.58 -5.35
C ASP A 95 13.50 3.95 -3.87
N MET A 96 13.18 5.20 -3.54
CA MET A 96 13.12 5.64 -2.15
C MET A 96 11.98 4.96 -1.38
N ALA A 97 10.80 4.80 -2.00
CA ALA A 97 9.68 4.08 -1.39
C ALA A 97 10.07 2.63 -1.02
N LYS A 98 10.73 1.93 -1.95
CA LYS A 98 11.25 0.58 -1.73
C LYS A 98 12.29 0.53 -0.60
N GLN A 99 13.24 1.47 -0.59
CA GLN A 99 14.25 1.53 0.48
C GLN A 99 13.62 1.76 1.86
N ILE A 100 12.68 2.70 1.95
CA ILE A 100 11.97 3.02 3.20
C ILE A 100 11.11 1.84 3.64
N ALA A 101 10.35 1.21 2.74
CA ALA A 101 9.55 0.03 3.06
C ALA A 101 10.42 -1.10 3.62
N ARG A 102 11.57 -1.37 3.01
CA ARG A 102 12.53 -2.38 3.50
C ARG A 102 13.16 -1.98 4.83
N GLN A 103 13.46 -0.71 5.04
CA GLN A 103 13.96 -0.22 6.31
C GLN A 103 12.92 -0.40 7.41
N THR A 104 11.66 -0.02 7.17
CA THR A 104 10.54 -0.25 8.10
C THR A 104 10.38 -1.73 8.43
N VAL A 105 10.41 -2.61 7.42
CA VAL A 105 10.38 -4.07 7.64
C VAL A 105 11.54 -4.56 8.52
N SER A 106 12.75 -4.02 8.31
CA SER A 106 13.94 -4.39 9.10
C SER A 106 13.90 -3.94 10.56
N GLN A 107 13.18 -2.84 10.85
CA GLN A 107 12.98 -2.35 12.22
C GLN A 107 12.09 -3.30 13.04
N GLY A 108 11.22 -4.05 12.37
CA GLY A 108 10.29 -4.99 12.99
C GLY A 108 8.91 -4.38 13.24
N THR A 109 7.96 -5.25 13.62
CA THR A 109 6.58 -4.86 13.96
C THR A 109 6.50 -4.30 15.39
N GLN A 110 5.37 -3.69 15.75
CA GLN A 110 5.16 -3.06 17.07
C GLN A 110 5.32 -4.03 18.24
N ASP A 111 5.10 -5.32 18.02
CA ASP A 111 5.32 -6.41 18.98
C ASP A 111 6.79 -6.84 19.11
N GLY A 112 7.71 -6.20 18.40
CA GLY A 112 9.14 -6.48 18.39
C GLY A 112 9.57 -7.58 17.42
N THR A 113 8.65 -8.17 16.64
CA THR A 113 8.97 -9.25 15.70
C THR A 113 9.68 -8.70 14.46
N LYS A 114 10.92 -9.14 14.22
CA LYS A 114 11.72 -8.76 13.03
C LYS A 114 11.48 -9.71 11.86
N ASP A 115 11.67 -9.20 10.63
CA ASP A 115 11.61 -10.04 9.43
C ASP A 115 12.71 -11.11 9.45
N SER A 116 12.41 -12.26 8.85
CA SER A 116 13.31 -13.40 8.76
C SER A 116 13.23 -14.04 7.39
N SER A 117 14.34 -14.62 6.93
CA SER A 117 14.34 -15.39 5.69
C SER A 117 13.46 -16.64 5.83
N VAL A 118 12.78 -17.00 4.74
CA VAL A 118 11.93 -18.19 4.72
C VAL A 118 12.77 -19.46 4.57
N GLY A 119 12.57 -20.40 5.48
CA GLY A 119 13.26 -21.69 5.48
C GLY A 119 12.65 -22.72 4.51
N PRO A 120 13.37 -23.81 4.16
CA PRO A 120 12.84 -24.87 3.30
C PRO A 120 11.57 -25.54 3.85
N ALA A 121 11.49 -25.75 5.16
CA ALA A 121 10.32 -26.36 5.79
C ALA A 121 9.07 -25.47 5.70
N GLU A 122 9.23 -24.16 5.82
CA GLU A 122 8.13 -23.20 5.68
C GLU A 122 7.63 -23.12 4.24
N ARG A 123 8.54 -23.14 3.26
CA ARG A 123 8.18 -23.23 1.83
C ARG A 123 7.34 -24.47 1.56
N ALA A 124 7.82 -25.64 1.97
CA ALA A 124 7.10 -26.90 1.79
C ALA A 124 5.72 -26.89 2.48
N ALA A 125 5.63 -26.33 3.69
CA ALA A 125 4.37 -26.25 4.42
C ALA A 125 3.35 -25.31 3.75
N VAL A 126 3.80 -24.21 3.14
CA VAL A 126 2.95 -23.30 2.35
C VAL A 126 2.52 -23.96 1.05
N GLU A 127 3.44 -24.59 0.32
CA GLU A 127 3.14 -25.31 -0.91
C GLU A 127 2.07 -26.39 -0.69
N GLU A 128 2.23 -27.20 0.35
CA GLU A 128 1.27 -28.24 0.69
C GLU A 128 -0.08 -27.66 1.12
N ALA A 129 -0.09 -26.60 1.94
CA ALA A 129 -1.34 -25.95 2.36
C ALA A 129 -2.11 -25.35 1.18
N VAL A 130 -1.43 -24.68 0.25
CA VAL A 130 -2.05 -24.13 -0.97
C VAL A 130 -2.56 -25.24 -1.88
N ARG A 131 -1.79 -26.32 -2.06
CA ARG A 131 -2.20 -27.48 -2.86
C ARG A 131 -3.47 -28.14 -2.29
N LEU A 132 -3.52 -28.32 -0.97
CA LEU A 132 -4.69 -28.87 -0.29
C LEU A 132 -5.89 -27.92 -0.34
N ALA A 133 -5.65 -26.62 -0.14
CA ALA A 133 -6.67 -25.59 -0.25
C ALA A 133 -7.30 -25.57 -1.65
N ASP A 134 -6.49 -25.64 -2.69
CA ASP A 134 -6.96 -25.67 -4.07
C ASP A 134 -7.87 -26.89 -4.31
N LEU A 135 -7.47 -28.08 -3.87
CA LEU A 135 -8.31 -29.27 -3.95
C LEU A 135 -9.65 -29.11 -3.20
N TRP A 136 -9.65 -28.47 -2.04
CA TRP A 136 -10.88 -28.29 -1.25
C TRP A 136 -11.85 -27.29 -1.86
N LEU A 137 -11.35 -26.37 -2.68
CA LEU A 137 -12.14 -25.35 -3.37
C LEU A 137 -12.88 -25.91 -4.59
N ASP A 138 -12.46 -27.06 -5.14
CA ASP A 138 -13.08 -27.67 -6.32
C ASP A 138 -14.58 -27.95 -6.14
N ASP A 139 -15.01 -28.32 -4.93
CA ASP A 139 -16.43 -28.55 -4.63
C ASP A 139 -17.18 -27.25 -4.24
N ALA A 140 -16.44 -26.17 -3.95
CA ALA A 140 -16.99 -24.95 -3.36
C ALA A 140 -17.23 -23.82 -4.37
N THR A 141 -16.59 -23.89 -5.54
CA THR A 141 -16.73 -22.92 -6.64
C THR A 141 -16.65 -23.62 -7.99
N SER A 142 -17.37 -23.10 -8.99
CA SER A 142 -17.27 -23.55 -10.38
C SER A 142 -16.06 -22.95 -11.11
N LEU A 143 -15.38 -21.96 -10.51
CA LEU A 143 -14.15 -21.40 -11.05
C LEU A 143 -13.02 -22.43 -10.94
N PRO A 144 -12.31 -22.74 -12.06
CA PRO A 144 -11.19 -23.68 -12.03
C PRO A 144 -10.05 -23.21 -11.14
N SER A 145 -9.10 -24.10 -10.86
CA SER A 145 -7.84 -23.73 -10.20
C SER A 145 -7.18 -22.52 -10.89
N GLY A 146 -6.77 -21.54 -10.09
CA GLY A 146 -6.20 -20.26 -10.56
C GLY A 146 -4.76 -20.04 -10.12
N ALA A 147 -4.30 -20.75 -9.08
CA ALA A 147 -2.92 -20.67 -8.60
C ALA A 147 -2.02 -21.56 -9.46
N GLY A 148 -1.05 -20.95 -10.15
CA GLY A 148 -0.04 -21.68 -10.92
C GLY A 148 1.11 -22.15 -10.04
N THR A 149 1.53 -21.33 -9.07
CA THR A 149 2.57 -21.70 -8.11
C THR A 149 2.26 -21.15 -6.72
N ALA A 150 2.54 -21.95 -5.68
CA ALA A 150 2.52 -21.50 -4.29
C ALA A 150 3.90 -20.94 -3.90
N VAL A 151 3.94 -19.83 -3.17
CA VAL A 151 5.18 -19.19 -2.73
C VAL A 151 5.07 -18.76 -1.27
N ALA A 152 6.12 -19.02 -0.50
CA ALA A 152 6.26 -18.47 0.84
C ALA A 152 7.22 -17.28 0.78
N TRP A 153 6.76 -16.13 1.28
CA TRP A 153 7.54 -14.88 1.27
C TRP A 153 7.89 -14.41 2.67
N SER A 154 9.07 -13.80 2.81
CA SER A 154 9.36 -12.89 3.92
C SER A 154 8.61 -11.57 3.72
N ARG A 155 8.59 -10.71 4.74
CA ARG A 155 7.97 -9.38 4.61
C ARG A 155 8.71 -8.55 3.56
N ALA A 156 10.04 -8.62 3.51
CA ALA A 156 10.85 -7.95 2.49
C ALA A 156 10.57 -8.49 1.08
N GLU A 157 10.41 -9.81 0.90
CA GLU A 157 10.04 -10.39 -0.40
C GLU A 157 8.64 -9.96 -0.84
N TRP A 158 7.69 -9.83 0.09
CA TRP A 158 6.35 -9.31 -0.21
C TRP A 158 6.37 -7.85 -0.67
N VAL A 159 7.17 -6.98 -0.03
CA VAL A 159 7.36 -5.59 -0.49
C VAL A 159 7.84 -5.58 -1.93
N GLU A 160 8.91 -6.32 -2.23
CA GLU A 160 9.50 -6.39 -3.57
C GLU A 160 8.51 -6.92 -4.61
N ALA A 161 7.77 -7.98 -4.27
CA ALA A 161 6.84 -8.63 -5.19
C ALA A 161 5.56 -7.83 -5.47
N THR A 162 5.16 -6.91 -4.56
CA THR A 162 3.94 -6.12 -4.68
C THR A 162 4.15 -4.70 -5.21
N LEU A 163 5.39 -4.19 -5.19
CA LEU A 163 5.74 -2.86 -5.69
C LEU A 163 5.16 -2.50 -7.07
N PRO A 164 5.20 -3.39 -8.09
CA PRO A 164 4.62 -3.07 -9.40
C PRO A 164 3.11 -2.81 -9.37
N ALA A 165 2.36 -3.45 -8.46
CA ALA A 165 0.93 -3.20 -8.30
C ALA A 165 0.68 -1.87 -7.58
N TRP A 166 1.50 -1.52 -6.58
CA TRP A 166 1.45 -0.23 -5.91
C TRP A 166 1.74 0.93 -6.88
N GLN A 167 2.71 0.77 -7.78
CA GLN A 167 2.99 1.71 -8.88
C GLN A 167 1.75 2.03 -9.69
N GLN A 168 1.07 1.00 -10.19
CA GLN A 168 -0.15 1.15 -10.99
C GLN A 168 -1.31 1.83 -10.24
N LEU A 169 -1.40 1.64 -8.92
CA LEU A 169 -2.46 2.21 -8.10
C LEU A 169 -2.19 3.67 -7.72
N VAL A 170 -0.93 4.01 -7.44
CA VAL A 170 -0.57 5.31 -6.83
C VAL A 170 -0.07 6.32 -7.87
N ASP A 171 0.59 5.90 -8.95
CA ASP A 171 1.11 6.82 -9.97
C ASP A 171 0.01 7.74 -10.55
N PRO A 172 -1.20 7.25 -10.91
CA PRO A 172 -2.26 8.12 -11.43
C PRO A 172 -2.74 9.16 -10.41
N VAL A 173 -2.70 8.82 -9.12
CA VAL A 173 -3.08 9.74 -8.03
C VAL A 173 -2.03 10.82 -7.87
N ALA A 174 -0.76 10.42 -7.77
CA ALA A 174 0.36 11.35 -7.59
C ALA A 174 0.54 12.29 -8.78
N GLU A 175 0.36 11.80 -10.01
CA GLU A 175 0.38 12.62 -11.22
C GLU A 175 -0.72 13.70 -11.19
N ARG A 176 -1.95 13.33 -10.80
CA ARG A 176 -3.08 14.27 -10.70
C ARG A 176 -2.86 15.35 -9.64
N VAL A 177 -2.33 14.97 -8.48
CA VAL A 177 -1.99 15.94 -7.42
C VAL A 177 -0.89 16.89 -7.91
N GLY A 178 0.15 16.38 -8.57
CA GLY A 178 1.23 17.19 -9.13
C GLY A 178 0.77 18.20 -10.18
N VAL A 179 -0.13 17.78 -11.08
CA VAL A 179 -0.75 18.69 -12.07
C VAL A 179 -1.59 19.76 -11.37
N ALA A 180 -2.46 19.36 -10.44
CA ALA A 180 -3.35 20.28 -9.77
C ALA A 180 -2.60 21.33 -8.93
N MET A 181 -1.42 21.01 -8.37
CA MET A 181 -0.53 21.99 -7.73
C MET A 181 0.17 22.91 -8.74
N GLY A 182 0.49 22.41 -9.93
CA GLY A 182 1.10 23.20 -11.01
C GLY A 182 0.18 24.28 -11.56
N ASP A 183 -1.12 23.98 -11.66
CA ASP A 183 -2.16 24.89 -12.15
C ASP A 183 -2.41 26.09 -11.20
N VAL A 184 -1.96 26.02 -9.95
CA VAL A 184 -2.08 27.10 -8.94
C VAL A 184 -1.03 28.20 -9.13
N LEU A 185 0.06 27.94 -9.89
CA LEU A 185 1.13 28.91 -10.06
C LEU A 185 0.74 30.01 -11.07
N PRO A 186 0.88 31.31 -10.71
CA PRO A 186 0.59 32.43 -11.62
C PRO A 186 1.36 32.31 -12.94
N GLU A 187 0.71 32.57 -14.07
CA GLU A 187 1.29 32.45 -15.42
C GLU A 187 2.60 33.25 -15.57
N GLU A 188 2.71 34.39 -14.89
CA GLU A 188 3.90 35.25 -14.89
C GLU A 188 5.13 34.60 -14.24
N MET A 189 4.92 33.67 -13.30
CA MET A 189 5.99 32.94 -12.63
C MET A 189 6.33 31.63 -13.31
N GLN A 190 5.48 31.07 -14.18
CA GLN A 190 5.74 29.78 -14.84
C GLN A 190 7.03 29.77 -15.70
N ALA A 191 7.34 30.88 -16.37
CA ALA A 191 8.52 30.99 -17.23
C ALA A 191 9.86 31.12 -16.46
N VAL A 192 9.83 31.70 -15.26
CA VAL A 192 11.02 31.86 -14.39
C VAL A 192 11.14 30.70 -13.39
N ALA A 193 10.02 30.07 -13.07
CA ALA A 193 9.94 28.95 -12.13
C ALA A 193 10.26 27.60 -12.76
N GLY A 194 10.59 27.47 -14.05
CA GLY A 194 10.88 26.16 -14.68
C GLY A 194 11.83 25.25 -13.86
N PRO A 195 13.02 25.75 -13.44
CA PRO A 195 13.91 25.00 -12.54
C PRO A 195 13.32 24.74 -11.14
N LEU A 196 12.55 25.70 -10.60
CA LEU A 196 11.88 25.57 -9.30
C LEU A 196 10.73 24.56 -9.34
N ILE A 197 9.99 24.47 -10.44
CA ILE A 197 8.91 23.51 -10.70
C ILE A 197 9.49 22.10 -10.80
N GLY A 198 10.64 21.95 -11.48
CA GLY A 198 11.38 20.68 -11.49
C GLY A 198 11.79 20.24 -10.08
N MET A 199 12.30 21.16 -9.27
CA MET A 199 12.67 20.91 -7.87
C MET A 199 11.44 20.60 -6.98
N MET A 200 10.32 21.29 -7.18
CA MET A 200 9.08 21.00 -6.46
C MET A 200 8.52 19.63 -6.85
N ARG A 201 8.60 19.23 -8.12
CA ARG A 201 8.18 17.91 -8.58
C ARG A 201 9.05 16.80 -7.99
N SER A 202 10.38 16.97 -7.96
CA SER A 202 11.26 15.98 -7.34
C SER A 202 11.05 15.89 -5.82
N MET A 203 10.82 17.02 -5.17
CA MET A 203 10.48 17.07 -3.74
C MET A 203 9.12 16.42 -3.45
N GLY A 204 8.11 16.67 -4.29
CA GLY A 204 6.80 16.02 -4.20
C GLY A 204 6.88 14.51 -4.42
N GLY A 205 7.60 14.07 -5.46
CA GLY A 205 7.83 12.66 -5.74
C GLY A 205 8.60 11.95 -4.62
N ALA A 206 9.55 12.63 -3.97
CA ALA A 206 10.20 12.13 -2.77
C ALA A 206 9.22 12.04 -1.59
N MET A 207 8.44 13.08 -1.29
CA MET A 207 7.46 13.03 -0.20
C MET A 207 6.45 11.88 -0.38
N PHE A 208 5.92 11.68 -1.60
CA PHE A 208 5.09 10.53 -1.92
C PHE A 208 5.85 9.21 -1.70
N GLY A 209 7.07 9.11 -2.22
CA GLY A 209 7.91 7.92 -2.04
C GLY A 209 8.11 7.56 -0.56
N GLN A 210 8.33 8.55 0.30
CA GLN A 210 8.48 8.35 1.75
C GLN A 210 7.20 7.82 2.39
N GLN A 211 6.06 8.47 2.14
CA GLN A 211 4.78 8.06 2.71
C GLN A 211 4.37 6.66 2.24
N ILE A 212 4.55 6.37 0.94
CA ILE A 212 4.24 5.07 0.36
C ILE A 212 5.16 4.00 0.93
N GLY A 213 6.47 4.26 1.00
CA GLY A 213 7.42 3.33 1.58
C GLY A 213 7.06 2.96 3.01
N GLN A 214 6.75 3.95 3.85
CA GLN A 214 6.34 3.71 5.23
C GLN A 214 5.04 2.89 5.31
N ALA A 215 4.02 3.26 4.54
CA ALA A 215 2.72 2.60 4.57
C ALA A 215 2.79 1.14 4.07
N VAL A 216 3.55 0.89 3.00
CA VAL A 216 3.80 -0.46 2.47
C VAL A 216 4.65 -1.29 3.45
N GLY A 217 5.65 -0.69 4.08
CA GLY A 217 6.50 -1.35 5.08
C GLY A 217 5.74 -1.77 6.34
N VAL A 218 4.86 -0.90 6.86
CA VAL A 218 3.96 -1.23 7.98
C VAL A 218 2.99 -2.33 7.57
N LEU A 219 2.38 -2.23 6.39
CA LEU A 219 1.45 -3.24 5.88
C LEU A 219 2.09 -4.62 5.71
N ALA A 220 3.34 -4.68 5.26
CA ALA A 220 4.09 -5.93 5.14
C ALA A 220 4.24 -6.67 6.49
N GLY A 221 4.20 -5.95 7.62
CA GLY A 221 4.20 -6.53 8.97
C GLY A 221 2.89 -7.22 9.37
N GLU A 222 1.81 -6.96 8.64
CA GLU A 222 0.45 -7.30 9.02
C GLU A 222 -0.21 -8.36 8.14
N VAL A 223 0.09 -8.33 6.84
CA VAL A 223 -0.48 -9.22 5.83
C VAL A 223 0.04 -10.64 5.98
N VAL A 224 -0.83 -11.61 5.84
CA VAL A 224 -0.56 -13.04 5.79
C VAL A 224 -0.48 -13.59 4.37
N GLY A 225 -0.96 -12.84 3.36
CA GLY A 225 -0.92 -13.21 1.94
C GLY A 225 -0.81 -12.04 0.97
N SER A 226 -0.94 -12.32 -0.35
CA SER A 226 -0.84 -11.29 -1.38
C SER A 226 -2.15 -10.55 -1.66
N THR A 227 -3.27 -11.09 -1.18
CA THR A 227 -4.62 -10.63 -1.51
C THR A 227 -5.42 -10.13 -0.30
N ASP A 228 -4.79 -9.98 0.87
CA ASP A 228 -5.48 -9.67 2.13
C ASP A 228 -6.28 -8.37 2.16
N ILE A 229 -5.94 -7.46 1.26
CA ILE A 229 -6.57 -6.14 1.11
C ILE A 229 -7.68 -6.13 0.02
N GLY A 230 -8.03 -7.30 -0.53
CA GLY A 230 -9.03 -7.45 -1.60
C GLY A 230 -8.52 -7.10 -3.01
N LEU A 231 -7.26 -6.68 -3.15
CA LEU A 231 -6.62 -6.37 -4.44
C LEU A 231 -5.55 -7.40 -4.81
N PRO A 232 -5.37 -7.71 -6.10
CA PRO A 232 -4.34 -8.63 -6.59
C PRO A 232 -2.99 -7.91 -6.67
N LEU A 233 -2.32 -7.77 -5.52
CA LEU A 233 -1.03 -7.07 -5.42
C LEU A 233 0.16 -7.92 -5.91
N GLY A 234 0.09 -9.24 -5.73
CA GLY A 234 1.14 -10.15 -6.15
C GLY A 234 1.16 -10.37 -7.67
N PRO A 235 2.24 -10.99 -8.21
CA PRO A 235 2.27 -11.44 -9.59
C PRO A 235 1.15 -12.44 -9.89
N ALA A 236 0.62 -12.39 -11.11
CA ALA A 236 -0.48 -13.26 -11.52
C ALA A 236 -0.16 -14.76 -11.29
N ARG A 237 -1.17 -15.50 -10.83
CA ARG A 237 -1.13 -16.96 -10.58
C ARG A 237 -0.08 -17.38 -9.54
N LYS A 238 0.34 -16.49 -8.65
CA LYS A 238 1.19 -16.81 -7.49
C LYS A 238 0.40 -16.67 -6.20
N ALA A 239 0.00 -17.79 -5.61
CA ALA A 239 -0.58 -17.81 -4.28
C ALA A 239 0.53 -17.63 -3.26
N ALA A 240 0.59 -16.47 -2.61
CA ALA A 240 1.64 -16.17 -1.66
C ALA A 240 1.14 -16.14 -0.23
N LEU A 241 1.91 -16.73 0.68
CA LEU A 241 1.68 -16.67 2.12
C LEU A 241 2.95 -16.21 2.84
N LEU A 242 2.79 -15.53 3.98
CA LEU A 242 3.89 -15.06 4.82
C LEU A 242 3.95 -15.89 6.12
N PRO A 243 4.79 -16.94 6.20
CA PRO A 243 4.79 -17.87 7.34
C PRO A 243 4.97 -17.21 8.70
N LEU A 244 5.84 -16.20 8.78
CA LEU A 244 6.09 -15.42 10.00
C LEU A 244 4.82 -14.67 10.47
N ASN A 245 4.11 -14.06 9.53
CA ASN A 245 2.89 -13.31 9.86
C ASN A 245 1.72 -14.25 10.16
N ILE A 246 1.67 -15.44 9.54
CA ILE A 246 0.71 -16.48 9.89
C ILE A 246 0.92 -16.96 11.33
N GLU A 247 2.17 -17.12 11.77
CA GLU A 247 2.49 -17.46 13.15
C GLU A 247 2.07 -16.37 14.13
N ALA A 248 2.38 -15.11 13.82
CA ALA A 248 1.95 -13.96 14.61
C ALA A 248 0.42 -13.84 14.67
N PHE A 249 -0.28 -14.08 13.55
CA PHE A 249 -1.73 -14.08 13.47
C PHE A 249 -2.36 -15.19 14.32
N GLY A 250 -1.74 -16.37 14.34
CA GLY A 250 -2.19 -17.52 15.12
C GLY A 250 -1.96 -17.40 16.63
N LYS A 251 -1.14 -16.43 17.05
CA LYS A 251 -0.80 -16.20 18.45
C LYS A 251 -2.07 -15.94 19.25
N ASP A 252 -2.19 -16.60 20.40
CA ASP A 252 -3.29 -16.46 21.33
C ASP A 252 -4.68 -16.92 20.83
N LEU A 253 -4.80 -17.47 19.62
CA LEU A 253 -6.08 -18.03 19.12
C LEU A 253 -6.41 -19.41 19.68
N GLY A 254 -5.42 -20.15 20.19
CA GLY A 254 -5.59 -21.53 20.65
C GLY A 254 -5.90 -22.52 19.51
N VAL A 255 -5.70 -22.12 18.26
CA VAL A 255 -5.94 -22.93 17.06
C VAL A 255 -4.61 -23.53 16.55
N PRO A 256 -4.57 -24.80 16.09
CA PRO A 256 -3.37 -25.37 15.50
C PRO A 256 -2.83 -24.55 14.31
N LYS A 257 -1.49 -24.37 14.25
CA LYS A 257 -0.81 -23.59 13.20
C LYS A 257 -1.15 -24.09 11.78
N ASP A 258 -1.33 -25.39 11.61
CA ASP A 258 -1.65 -25.99 10.30
C ASP A 258 -3.09 -25.70 9.87
N GLU A 259 -4.06 -25.66 10.80
CA GLU A 259 -5.43 -25.25 10.50
C GLU A 259 -5.49 -23.76 10.11
N ILE A 260 -4.77 -22.90 10.84
CA ILE A 260 -4.65 -21.47 10.50
C ILE A 260 -4.05 -21.31 9.12
N ARG A 261 -2.91 -21.97 8.84
CA ARG A 261 -2.24 -21.90 7.54
C ARG A 261 -3.17 -22.36 6.42
N LEU A 262 -3.85 -23.50 6.60
CA LEU A 262 -4.76 -24.03 5.58
C LEU A 262 -5.96 -23.11 5.35
N TYR A 263 -6.54 -22.54 6.41
CA TYR A 263 -7.64 -21.60 6.28
C TYR A 263 -7.24 -20.33 5.52
N LEU A 264 -6.05 -19.79 5.80
CA LEU A 264 -5.51 -18.63 5.07
C LEU A 264 -5.13 -19.00 3.62
N ALA A 265 -4.63 -20.22 3.40
CA ALA A 265 -4.38 -20.74 2.06
C ALA A 265 -5.66 -20.88 1.23
N LEU A 266 -6.78 -21.30 1.83
CA LEU A 266 -8.10 -21.34 1.17
C LEU A 266 -8.52 -19.94 0.70
N ARG A 267 -8.31 -18.91 1.53
CA ARG A 267 -8.62 -17.53 1.16
C ARG A 267 -7.74 -17.03 0.01
N GLU A 268 -6.43 -17.23 0.11
CA GLU A 268 -5.50 -16.82 -0.94
C GLU A 268 -5.82 -17.54 -2.26
N ALA A 269 -6.01 -18.86 -2.23
CA ALA A 269 -6.35 -19.66 -3.41
C ALA A 269 -7.70 -19.24 -4.03
N ALA A 270 -8.72 -18.94 -3.22
CA ALA A 270 -10.01 -18.43 -3.72
C ALA A 270 -9.85 -17.09 -4.46
N HIS A 271 -9.08 -16.14 -3.93
CA HIS A 271 -8.77 -14.90 -4.64
C HIS A 271 -8.03 -15.18 -5.96
N GLN A 272 -7.04 -16.08 -5.96
CA GLN A 272 -6.31 -16.43 -7.18
C GLN A 272 -7.23 -17.03 -8.25
N ARG A 273 -8.19 -17.89 -7.87
CA ARG A 273 -9.23 -18.41 -8.79
C ARG A 273 -10.06 -17.27 -9.37
N LEU A 274 -10.55 -16.37 -8.52
CA LEU A 274 -11.37 -15.25 -8.95
C LEU A 274 -10.63 -14.35 -9.95
N PHE A 275 -9.44 -13.86 -9.60
CA PHE A 275 -8.68 -12.96 -10.48
C PHE A 275 -8.12 -13.64 -11.73
N ALA A 276 -7.90 -14.96 -11.71
CA ALA A 276 -7.47 -15.70 -12.90
C ALA A 276 -8.61 -15.89 -13.92
N HIS A 277 -9.84 -16.08 -13.45
CA HIS A 277 -10.98 -16.44 -14.31
C HIS A 277 -11.97 -15.29 -14.56
N VAL A 278 -11.80 -14.15 -13.88
CA VAL A 278 -12.59 -12.94 -14.08
C VAL A 278 -11.69 -11.81 -14.62
N PRO A 279 -11.38 -11.81 -15.92
CA PRO A 279 -10.33 -10.96 -16.50
C PRO A 279 -10.65 -9.45 -16.41
N TRP A 280 -11.93 -9.08 -16.38
CA TRP A 280 -12.35 -7.69 -16.27
C TRP A 280 -12.18 -7.11 -14.86
N LEU A 281 -12.11 -7.96 -13.81
CA LEU A 281 -12.15 -7.52 -12.42
C LEU A 281 -10.96 -6.66 -12.03
N ARG A 282 -9.75 -7.03 -12.48
CA ARG A 282 -8.54 -6.23 -12.20
C ARG A 282 -8.68 -4.83 -12.79
N SER A 283 -9.04 -4.75 -14.07
CA SER A 283 -9.23 -3.46 -14.76
C SER A 283 -10.36 -2.64 -14.14
N HIS A 284 -11.43 -3.29 -13.66
CA HIS A 284 -12.53 -2.62 -12.98
C HIS A 284 -12.10 -1.99 -11.65
N LEU A 285 -11.37 -2.74 -10.80
CA LEU A 285 -10.87 -2.23 -9.52
C LEU A 285 -9.85 -1.10 -9.70
N PHE A 286 -8.88 -1.27 -10.60
CA PHE A 286 -7.85 -0.27 -10.87
C PHE A 286 -8.43 0.97 -11.57
N GLY A 287 -9.38 0.77 -12.49
CA GLY A 287 -10.11 1.87 -13.15
C GLY A 287 -11.00 2.66 -12.19
N ALA A 288 -11.52 2.04 -11.12
CA ALA A 288 -12.24 2.76 -10.08
C ALA A 288 -11.31 3.69 -9.27
N VAL A 289 -10.09 3.24 -8.97
CA VAL A 289 -9.04 4.07 -8.34
C VAL A 289 -8.63 5.22 -9.26
N GLU A 290 -8.40 4.96 -10.54
CA GLU A 290 -8.09 6.00 -11.53
C GLU A 290 -9.27 7.00 -11.68
N GLY A 291 -10.50 6.51 -11.68
CA GLY A 291 -11.71 7.33 -11.70
C GLY A 291 -11.80 8.26 -10.49
N TYR A 292 -11.44 7.77 -9.31
CA TYR A 292 -11.33 8.59 -8.10
C TYR A 292 -10.21 9.64 -8.24
N ALA A 293 -9.03 9.24 -8.71
CA ALA A 293 -7.90 10.15 -8.92
C ALA A 293 -8.22 11.29 -9.88
N ARG A 294 -8.95 11.02 -10.97
CA ARG A 294 -9.39 12.04 -11.94
C ARG A 294 -10.33 13.10 -11.35
N GLY A 295 -11.06 12.76 -10.29
CA GLY A 295 -11.96 13.70 -9.62
C GLY A 295 -11.25 14.61 -8.62
N ILE A 296 -9.95 14.40 -8.36
CA ILE A 296 -9.15 15.27 -7.47
C ILE A 296 -9.05 16.66 -8.10
N LYS A 297 -9.69 17.63 -7.45
CA LYS A 297 -9.58 19.05 -7.76
C LYS A 297 -9.00 19.77 -6.55
N VAL A 298 -8.05 20.66 -6.79
CA VAL A 298 -7.58 21.60 -5.77
C VAL A 298 -8.58 22.75 -5.73
N ASP A 299 -9.08 23.05 -4.54
CA ASP A 299 -9.95 24.20 -4.33
C ASP A 299 -9.11 25.48 -4.34
N THR A 300 -8.99 26.08 -5.52
CA THR A 300 -8.21 27.31 -5.71
C THR A 300 -8.82 28.48 -4.96
N SER A 301 -10.12 28.46 -4.63
CA SER A 301 -10.78 29.56 -3.91
C SER A 301 -10.28 29.68 -2.46
N LYS A 302 -10.05 28.55 -1.78
CA LYS A 302 -9.41 28.52 -0.45
C LYS A 302 -7.96 29.00 -0.48
N LEU A 303 -7.27 28.75 -1.59
CA LEU A 303 -5.89 29.19 -1.82
C LEU A 303 -5.84 30.71 -2.07
N GLU A 304 -6.77 31.24 -2.84
CA GLU A 304 -6.93 32.69 -3.08
C GLU A 304 -7.26 33.45 -1.79
N ASP A 305 -8.13 32.90 -0.93
CA ASP A 305 -8.47 33.49 0.37
C ASP A 305 -7.27 33.61 1.30
N VAL A 306 -6.35 32.63 1.27
CA VAL A 306 -5.14 32.61 2.10
C VAL A 306 -4.04 33.50 1.50
N VAL A 307 -3.84 33.46 0.18
CA VAL A 307 -2.88 34.36 -0.51
C VAL A 307 -3.31 35.82 -0.37
N GLY A 308 -4.62 36.10 -0.39
CA GLY A 308 -5.18 37.43 -0.11
C GLY A 308 -5.00 37.89 1.34
N GLN A 309 -4.82 36.95 2.27
CA GLN A 309 -4.56 37.20 3.70
C GLN A 309 -3.08 37.03 4.07
N PHE A 310 -2.21 36.76 3.10
CA PHE A 310 -0.78 36.57 3.32
C PHE A 310 -0.13 37.86 3.80
N ASP A 311 0.28 37.87 5.07
CA ASP A 311 1.16 38.89 5.63
C ASP A 311 2.63 38.45 5.45
N PRO A 312 3.44 39.13 4.62
CA PRO A 312 4.86 38.82 4.45
C PRO A 312 5.68 38.88 5.74
N ALA A 313 5.15 39.48 6.81
CA ALA A 313 5.80 39.56 8.11
C ALA A 313 5.63 38.31 8.99
N HIS A 314 4.73 37.37 8.65
CA HIS A 314 4.40 36.21 9.48
C HIS A 314 4.38 34.88 8.68
N PRO A 315 5.54 34.41 8.19
CA PRO A 315 5.66 33.21 7.35
C PRO A 315 5.24 31.90 8.04
N GLU A 316 5.25 31.85 9.38
CA GLU A 316 4.78 30.73 10.19
C GLU A 316 3.29 30.40 9.99
N GLN A 317 2.44 31.38 9.69
CA GLN A 317 1.00 31.16 9.47
C GLN A 317 0.73 30.32 8.22
N VAL A 318 1.59 30.45 7.21
CA VAL A 318 1.53 29.63 6.00
C VAL A 318 1.90 28.18 6.32
N GLN A 319 2.95 27.95 7.13
CA GLN A 319 3.31 26.59 7.57
C GLN A 319 2.17 25.93 8.37
N GLU A 320 1.52 26.68 9.25
CA GLU A 320 0.43 26.18 10.08
C GLU A 320 -0.83 25.86 9.24
N ALA A 321 -1.19 26.73 8.31
CA ALA A 321 -2.33 26.52 7.43
C ALA A 321 -2.09 25.36 6.43
N LEU A 322 -0.87 25.19 5.92
CA LEU A 322 -0.48 24.04 5.09
C LEU A 322 -0.61 22.72 5.88
N GLN A 323 -0.27 22.73 7.18
CA GLN A 323 -0.41 21.57 8.07
C GLN A 323 -1.87 21.29 8.47
N GLN A 324 -2.74 22.31 8.48
CA GLN A 324 -4.17 22.19 8.83
C GLN A 324 -5.07 21.67 7.69
N GLY A 325 -4.49 21.22 6.57
CA GLY A 325 -5.27 20.57 5.51
C GLY A 325 -5.76 21.51 4.41
N MET A 326 -5.05 22.62 4.15
CA MET A 326 -5.29 23.53 3.01
C MET A 326 -5.36 22.81 1.64
N PHE A 327 -4.81 21.60 1.54
CA PHE A 327 -4.88 20.74 0.36
C PHE A 327 -5.81 19.54 0.48
N GLN A 328 -6.73 19.50 1.46
CA GLN A 328 -7.74 18.46 1.46
C GLN A 328 -8.64 18.65 0.23
N PRO A 329 -8.61 17.73 -0.75
CA PRO A 329 -9.46 17.83 -1.92
C PRO A 329 -10.92 17.83 -1.46
N GLU A 330 -11.76 18.71 -2.01
CA GLU A 330 -13.20 18.61 -1.75
C GLU A 330 -13.72 17.28 -2.30
N GLU A 331 -14.52 16.56 -1.51
CA GLU A 331 -15.15 15.32 -1.97
C GLU A 331 -16.23 15.62 -3.03
N THR A 332 -15.81 15.67 -4.30
CA THR A 332 -16.72 15.88 -5.44
C THR A 332 -17.74 14.74 -5.55
N PRO A 333 -18.95 14.98 -6.11
CA PRO A 333 -19.92 13.93 -6.38
C PRO A 333 -19.33 12.76 -7.19
N GLU A 334 -18.44 13.05 -8.13
CA GLU A 334 -17.75 12.06 -8.95
C GLU A 334 -16.79 11.20 -8.12
N GLN A 335 -16.01 11.81 -7.20
CA GLN A 335 -15.14 11.07 -6.28
C GLN A 335 -15.95 10.19 -5.33
N LYS A 336 -17.06 10.70 -4.78
CA LYS A 336 -17.97 9.92 -3.92
C LYS A 336 -18.52 8.71 -4.66
N ALA A 337 -18.93 8.88 -5.92
CA ALA A 337 -19.41 7.78 -6.75
C ALA A 337 -18.30 6.77 -7.09
N ALA A 338 -17.07 7.24 -7.38
CA ALA A 338 -15.94 6.36 -7.64
C ALA A 338 -15.52 5.55 -6.41
N LEU A 339 -15.46 6.20 -5.23
CA LEU A 339 -15.20 5.56 -3.95
C LEU A 339 -16.28 4.51 -3.64
N ALA A 340 -17.57 4.87 -3.76
CA ALA A 340 -18.66 3.92 -3.52
C ALA A 340 -18.61 2.70 -4.44
N ARG A 341 -18.23 2.88 -5.72
CA ARG A 341 -18.01 1.77 -6.66
C ARG A 341 -16.86 0.87 -6.22
N LEU A 342 -15.72 1.45 -5.84
CA LEU A 342 -14.56 0.69 -5.37
C LEU A 342 -14.86 -0.07 -4.08
N GLU A 343 -15.48 0.58 -3.10
CA GLU A 343 -15.91 -0.05 -1.85
C GLU A 343 -16.85 -1.23 -2.10
N THR A 344 -17.83 -1.05 -3.01
CA THR A 344 -18.77 -2.11 -3.37
C THR A 344 -18.05 -3.27 -4.04
N ALA A 345 -17.17 -3.01 -5.00
CA ALA A 345 -16.43 -4.05 -5.70
C ALA A 345 -15.51 -4.84 -4.75
N LEU A 346 -14.76 -4.18 -3.87
CA LEU A 346 -13.94 -4.83 -2.85
C LEU A 346 -14.79 -5.63 -1.87
N ALA A 347 -15.94 -5.11 -1.45
CA ALA A 347 -16.86 -5.81 -0.58
C ALA A 347 -17.39 -7.10 -1.23
N LEU A 348 -17.73 -7.05 -2.52
CA LEU A 348 -18.22 -8.20 -3.27
C LEU A 348 -17.14 -9.27 -3.44
N VAL A 349 -15.91 -8.89 -3.78
CA VAL A 349 -14.77 -9.82 -3.85
C VAL A 349 -14.61 -10.54 -2.52
N GLU A 350 -14.58 -9.79 -1.42
CA GLU A 350 -14.34 -10.34 -0.10
C GLU A 350 -15.50 -11.18 0.43
N GLY A 351 -16.73 -10.76 0.16
CA GLY A 351 -17.92 -11.53 0.52
C GLY A 351 -18.02 -12.85 -0.25
N TRP A 352 -17.61 -12.86 -1.52
CA TRP A 352 -17.57 -14.08 -2.33
C TRP A 352 -16.50 -15.04 -1.79
N VAL A 353 -15.28 -14.55 -1.53
CA VAL A 353 -14.21 -15.37 -0.94
C VAL A 353 -14.64 -15.95 0.40
N ASP A 354 -15.29 -15.17 1.25
CA ASP A 354 -15.81 -15.63 2.53
C ASP A 354 -16.85 -16.76 2.36
N ALA A 355 -17.78 -16.64 1.41
CA ALA A 355 -18.77 -17.69 1.13
C ALA A 355 -18.12 -18.97 0.58
N VAL A 356 -17.20 -18.85 -0.39
CA VAL A 356 -16.50 -20.00 -0.98
C VAL A 356 -15.66 -20.73 0.07
N VAL A 357 -14.87 -19.99 0.86
CA VAL A 357 -14.01 -20.57 1.90
C VAL A 357 -14.83 -21.19 3.01
N HIS A 358 -15.92 -20.56 3.44
CA HIS A 358 -16.82 -21.17 4.42
C HIS A 358 -17.37 -22.50 3.91
N ASN A 359 -17.80 -22.56 2.65
CA ASN A 359 -18.30 -23.79 2.06
C ASN A 359 -17.23 -24.89 1.99
N ALA A 360 -15.99 -24.54 1.62
CA ALA A 360 -14.87 -25.47 1.55
C ALA A 360 -14.39 -25.96 2.93
N ALA A 361 -14.44 -25.11 3.95
CA ALA A 361 -13.84 -25.35 5.26
C ALA A 361 -14.78 -25.94 6.32
N ARG A 362 -16.07 -25.55 6.34
CA ARG A 362 -16.99 -25.77 7.49
C ARG A 362 -17.12 -27.23 7.96
N ASN A 363 -17.01 -28.19 7.03
CA ASN A 363 -17.14 -29.62 7.33
C ASN A 363 -15.78 -30.33 7.52
N ARG A 364 -14.66 -29.62 7.32
CA ARG A 364 -13.31 -30.18 7.27
C ARG A 364 -12.38 -29.60 8.33
N LEU A 365 -12.60 -28.35 8.74
CA LEU A 365 -11.83 -27.65 9.77
C LEU A 365 -12.71 -27.34 10.98
N THR A 366 -12.33 -27.88 12.13
CA THR A 366 -13.06 -27.63 13.39
C THR A 366 -13.00 -26.16 13.80
N SER A 367 -11.90 -25.49 13.48
CA SER A 367 -11.68 -24.08 13.81
C SER A 367 -12.22 -23.08 12.77
N ALA A 368 -12.86 -23.55 11.69
CA ALA A 368 -13.27 -22.71 10.56
C ALA A 368 -14.07 -21.47 10.97
N ASP A 369 -15.10 -21.64 11.80
CA ASP A 369 -15.97 -20.53 12.23
C ASP A 369 -15.23 -19.56 13.16
N ALA A 370 -14.34 -20.06 14.01
CA ALA A 370 -13.52 -19.21 14.89
C ALA A 370 -12.52 -18.37 14.09
N LEU A 371 -11.87 -18.96 13.07
CA LEU A 371 -10.96 -18.26 12.16
C LEU A 371 -11.71 -17.23 11.29
N ARG A 372 -12.89 -17.60 10.78
CA ARG A 372 -13.78 -16.69 10.04
C ARG A 372 -14.16 -15.48 10.88
N GLU A 373 -14.59 -15.70 12.11
CA GLU A 373 -14.95 -14.62 13.04
C GLU A 373 -13.76 -13.74 13.41
N THR A 374 -12.57 -14.34 13.60
CA THR A 374 -11.33 -13.62 13.92
C THR A 374 -10.97 -12.63 12.80
N LEU A 375 -10.98 -13.06 11.53
CA LEU A 375 -10.74 -12.18 10.40
C LEU A 375 -11.81 -11.08 10.28
N ARG A 376 -13.08 -11.42 10.50
CA ARG A 376 -14.18 -10.45 10.46
C ARG A 376 -14.00 -9.35 11.51
N ARG A 377 -13.52 -9.68 12.71
CA ARG A 377 -13.22 -8.71 13.76
C ARG A 377 -12.05 -7.81 13.39
N ARG A 378 -10.95 -8.39 12.89
CA ARG A 378 -9.76 -7.64 12.48
C ARG A 378 -10.08 -6.60 11.39
N ARG A 379 -10.97 -6.94 10.46
CA ARG A 379 -11.45 -5.99 9.44
C ARG A 379 -12.39 -4.93 10.02
N ALA A 380 -13.23 -5.29 10.99
CA ALA A 380 -14.15 -4.33 11.61
C ALA A 380 -13.45 -3.30 12.51
N SER A 381 -12.29 -3.64 13.07
CA SER A 381 -11.47 -2.73 13.88
C SER A 381 -10.63 -1.76 13.06
N GLY A 382 -10.55 -1.92 11.73
CA GLY A 382 -9.72 -1.11 10.85
C GLY A 382 -8.22 -1.29 11.09
N GLY A 383 -7.63 -2.30 10.44
CA GLY A 383 -6.19 -2.58 10.54
C GLY A 383 -5.33 -1.66 9.67
N PRO A 384 -3.99 -1.71 9.82
CA PRO A 384 -3.02 -1.04 8.95
C PRO A 384 -3.25 -1.16 7.45
N ALA A 385 -3.87 -2.22 6.96
CA ALA A 385 -4.36 -2.28 5.57
C ALA A 385 -5.28 -1.10 5.21
N GLU A 386 -6.33 -0.88 6.00
CA GLU A 386 -7.27 0.22 5.79
C GLU A 386 -6.60 1.58 5.98
N GLN A 387 -5.70 1.70 6.96
CA GLN A 387 -4.92 2.91 7.20
C GLN A 387 -3.97 3.21 6.04
N THR A 388 -3.34 2.19 5.45
CA THR A 388 -2.47 2.32 4.27
C THR A 388 -3.29 2.80 3.07
N PHE A 389 -4.48 2.26 2.80
CA PHE A 389 -5.37 2.78 1.75
C PHE A 389 -5.84 4.21 2.02
N ALA A 390 -6.20 4.52 3.26
CA ALA A 390 -6.59 5.85 3.68
C ALA A 390 -5.46 6.86 3.49
N THR A 391 -4.22 6.47 3.79
CA THR A 391 -3.04 7.33 3.65
C THR A 391 -2.63 7.49 2.19
N LEU A 392 -2.67 6.41 1.40
CA LEU A 392 -2.15 6.39 0.04
C LEU A 392 -3.09 6.99 -1.00
N ILE A 393 -4.39 6.79 -0.83
CA ILE A 393 -5.40 7.14 -1.84
C ILE A 393 -6.49 8.04 -1.23
N GLY A 394 -6.45 8.33 0.08
CA GLY A 394 -7.52 9.06 0.77
C GLY A 394 -8.79 8.22 0.95
N LEU A 395 -8.70 6.90 0.77
CA LEU A 395 -9.85 5.99 0.78
C LEU A 395 -9.98 5.31 2.14
N GLN A 396 -11.04 5.63 2.89
CA GLN A 396 -11.44 4.84 4.05
C GLN A 396 -12.44 3.77 3.62
N LEU A 397 -12.07 2.50 3.70
CA LEU A 397 -12.96 1.39 3.32
C LEU A 397 -13.94 1.09 4.44
N ARG A 398 -15.24 1.32 4.22
CA ARG A 398 -16.24 1.08 5.28
C ARG A 398 -16.44 -0.41 5.60
N PRO A 399 -16.19 -0.86 6.85
CA PRO A 399 -16.32 -2.27 7.21
C PRO A 399 -17.74 -2.85 7.14
N ARG A 400 -18.78 -2.00 7.08
CA ARG A 400 -20.19 -2.43 7.03
C ARG A 400 -20.50 -3.20 5.75
N ARG A 401 -20.06 -2.69 4.60
CA ARG A 401 -20.36 -3.26 3.26
C ARG A 401 -19.82 -4.69 3.10
N LEU A 402 -18.70 -5.00 3.74
CA LEU A 402 -18.12 -6.36 3.75
C LEU A 402 -19.06 -7.40 4.36
N ARG A 403 -19.73 -7.05 5.47
CA ARG A 403 -20.66 -7.98 6.15
C ARG A 403 -21.92 -8.21 5.31
N ASP A 404 -22.42 -7.16 4.69
CA ASP A 404 -23.60 -7.21 3.85
C ASP A 404 -23.32 -8.06 2.60
N ALA A 405 -22.16 -7.89 1.97
CA ALA A 405 -21.72 -8.71 0.85
C ALA A 405 -21.56 -10.19 1.22
N SER A 406 -20.92 -10.52 2.35
CA SER A 406 -20.82 -11.92 2.83
C SER A 406 -22.20 -12.58 2.99
N ARG A 407 -23.19 -11.85 3.52
CA ARG A 407 -24.56 -12.35 3.68
C ARG A 407 -25.24 -12.57 2.35
N LEU A 408 -25.09 -11.62 1.42
CA LEU A 408 -25.64 -11.72 0.07
C LEU A 408 -25.10 -12.97 -0.65
N TRP A 409 -23.78 -13.18 -0.64
CA TRP A 409 -23.16 -14.33 -1.31
C TRP A 409 -23.51 -15.68 -0.67
N ALA A 410 -23.65 -15.73 0.66
CA ALA A 410 -24.16 -16.92 1.34
C ALA A 410 -25.59 -17.23 0.89
N SER A 411 -26.47 -16.23 0.90
CA SER A 411 -27.88 -16.39 0.49
C SER A 411 -28.02 -16.76 -0.99
N LEU A 412 -27.17 -16.22 -1.87
CA LEU A 412 -27.10 -16.63 -3.27
C LEU A 412 -26.66 -18.08 -3.42
N THR A 413 -25.70 -18.54 -2.61
CA THR A 413 -25.30 -19.96 -2.63
C THR A 413 -26.49 -20.85 -2.26
N ASP A 414 -27.22 -20.49 -1.21
CA ASP A 414 -28.34 -21.30 -0.72
C ASP A 414 -29.52 -21.30 -1.72
N ALA A 415 -29.80 -20.18 -2.36
CA ALA A 415 -30.94 -20.04 -3.28
C ALA A 415 -30.65 -20.51 -4.71
N ARG A 416 -29.43 -20.30 -5.23
CA ARG A 416 -29.09 -20.53 -6.65
C ARG A 416 -27.98 -21.57 -6.86
N GLY A 417 -27.42 -22.13 -5.80
CA GLY A 417 -26.31 -23.06 -5.87
C GLY A 417 -24.97 -22.39 -6.26
N VAL A 418 -23.93 -23.22 -6.41
CA VAL A 418 -22.57 -22.76 -6.72
C VAL A 418 -22.50 -22.11 -8.12
N ASP A 419 -23.09 -22.75 -9.13
CA ASP A 419 -23.04 -22.25 -10.51
C ASP A 419 -23.80 -20.93 -10.69
N GLY A 420 -25.00 -20.83 -10.11
CA GLY A 420 -25.80 -19.60 -10.18
C GLY A 420 -25.16 -18.44 -9.43
N ARG A 421 -24.45 -18.72 -8.32
CA ARG A 421 -23.65 -17.74 -7.60
C ARG A 421 -22.47 -17.26 -8.44
N ASP A 422 -21.62 -18.19 -8.88
CA ASP A 422 -20.37 -17.86 -9.55
C ASP A 422 -20.58 -17.28 -10.96
N GLY A 423 -21.71 -17.61 -11.60
CA GLY A 423 -22.12 -17.04 -12.88
C GLY A 423 -22.31 -15.51 -12.87
N LEU A 424 -22.54 -14.90 -11.70
CA LEU A 424 -22.62 -13.44 -11.59
C LEU A 424 -21.29 -12.74 -11.95
N TRP A 425 -20.17 -13.45 -11.91
CA TRP A 425 -18.88 -12.90 -12.32
C TRP A 425 -18.66 -12.81 -13.83
N ALA A 426 -19.56 -13.37 -14.65
CA ALA A 426 -19.34 -13.38 -16.10
C ALA A 426 -19.33 -11.97 -16.73
N HIS A 427 -20.01 -10.99 -16.11
CA HIS A 427 -20.02 -9.60 -16.57
C HIS A 427 -20.20 -8.62 -15.39
N PRO A 428 -19.54 -7.44 -15.40
CA PRO A 428 -19.67 -6.45 -14.32
C PRO A 428 -21.13 -6.03 -14.04
N ASP A 429 -21.97 -5.95 -15.07
CA ASP A 429 -23.38 -5.52 -14.92
C ASP A 429 -24.27 -6.55 -14.21
N MET A 430 -23.78 -7.79 -14.05
CA MET A 430 -24.51 -8.83 -13.30
C MET A 430 -24.20 -8.79 -11.81
N LEU A 431 -23.18 -8.03 -11.39
CA LEU A 431 -22.85 -7.93 -9.97
C LEU A 431 -23.89 -7.13 -9.19
N PRO A 432 -24.10 -7.48 -7.91
CA PRO A 432 -24.88 -6.65 -7.01
C PRO A 432 -24.32 -5.23 -6.92
N THR A 433 -25.20 -4.26 -6.83
CA THR A 433 -24.85 -2.85 -6.60
C THR A 433 -24.84 -2.52 -5.11
N ALA A 434 -24.45 -1.29 -4.76
CA ALA A 434 -24.51 -0.81 -3.38
C ALA A 434 -25.93 -0.89 -2.78
N THR A 435 -26.97 -0.68 -3.61
CA THR A 435 -28.38 -0.78 -3.21
C THR A 435 -28.79 -2.24 -2.98
N ASP A 436 -28.27 -3.16 -3.78
CA ASP A 436 -28.51 -4.60 -3.58
C ASP A 436 -27.84 -5.12 -2.31
N LEU A 437 -26.72 -4.51 -1.88
CA LEU A 437 -26.15 -4.79 -0.56
C LEU A 437 -27.01 -4.25 0.60
N ASP A 438 -27.81 -3.21 0.37
CA ASP A 438 -28.75 -2.70 1.37
C ASP A 438 -30.05 -3.57 1.44
N ASP A 439 -30.37 -4.32 0.38
CA ASP A 439 -31.46 -5.31 0.32
C ASP A 439 -31.00 -6.63 -0.36
N PRO A 440 -30.25 -7.50 0.36
CA PRO A 440 -29.75 -8.74 -0.21
C PRO A 440 -30.85 -9.70 -0.65
N ASP A 441 -31.94 -9.78 0.11
CA ASP A 441 -33.06 -10.69 -0.17
C ASP A 441 -33.75 -10.32 -1.49
N GLY A 442 -33.95 -9.03 -1.74
CA GLY A 442 -34.51 -8.53 -2.99
C GLY A 442 -33.65 -8.88 -4.22
N PHE A 443 -32.31 -8.84 -4.09
CA PHE A 443 -31.42 -9.25 -5.17
C PHE A 443 -31.45 -10.76 -5.41
N VAL A 444 -31.39 -11.57 -4.33
CA VAL A 444 -31.37 -13.04 -4.41
C VAL A 444 -32.59 -13.59 -5.14
N HIS A 445 -33.76 -12.99 -4.91
CA HIS A 445 -35.04 -13.42 -5.51
C HIS A 445 -35.39 -12.67 -6.80
N ARG A 446 -34.54 -11.75 -7.28
CA ARG A 446 -34.72 -11.11 -8.58
C ARG A 446 -34.65 -12.18 -9.66
N GLU A 447 -35.77 -12.39 -10.36
CA GLU A 447 -35.80 -13.24 -11.56
C GLU A 447 -34.72 -12.74 -12.53
N GLN A 448 -33.70 -13.57 -12.77
CA GLN A 448 -32.80 -13.34 -13.90
C GLN A 448 -33.66 -13.47 -15.15
N LEU A 449 -33.55 -12.49 -16.05
CA LEU A 449 -34.19 -12.55 -17.35
C LEU A 449 -33.80 -13.89 -17.99
N ASP A 450 -34.80 -14.73 -18.25
CA ASP A 450 -34.60 -16.02 -18.88
C ASP A 450 -34.23 -15.79 -20.34
N PHE A 451 -32.93 -15.82 -20.62
CA PHE A 451 -32.40 -15.69 -21.98
C PHE A 451 -32.51 -16.99 -22.79
N SER A 452 -33.07 -18.08 -22.24
CA SER A 452 -33.25 -19.34 -22.98
C SER A 452 -34.18 -19.17 -24.18
N GLU A 453 -35.19 -18.29 -24.09
CA GLU A 453 -36.03 -17.92 -25.23
C GLU A 453 -35.25 -17.13 -26.29
N LEU A 454 -34.30 -16.27 -25.86
CA LEU A 454 -33.45 -15.50 -26.78
C LEU A 454 -32.42 -16.39 -27.48
N ASP A 455 -31.86 -17.36 -26.78
CA ASP A 455 -30.92 -18.36 -27.31
C ASP A 455 -31.63 -19.34 -28.27
N LYS A 456 -32.86 -19.72 -27.93
CA LYS A 456 -33.74 -20.50 -28.82
C LYS A 456 -34.10 -19.74 -30.09
N MET A 457 -34.45 -18.45 -29.98
CA MET A 457 -34.73 -17.60 -31.14
C MET A 457 -33.49 -17.40 -32.03
N LEU A 458 -32.29 -17.30 -31.45
CA LEU A 458 -31.04 -17.20 -32.19
C LEU A 458 -30.67 -18.53 -32.87
N GLY A 459 -30.92 -19.66 -32.21
CA GLY A 459 -30.78 -21.00 -32.80
C GLY A 459 -31.72 -21.24 -33.97
N GLU A 460 -33.01 -20.91 -33.82
CA GLU A 460 -34.01 -21.01 -34.89
C GLU A 460 -33.69 -20.08 -36.08
N ALA A 461 -33.14 -18.88 -35.81
CA ALA A 461 -32.70 -17.95 -36.86
C ALA A 461 -31.43 -18.41 -37.60
N ALA A 462 -30.57 -19.20 -36.95
CA ALA A 462 -29.41 -19.82 -37.58
C ALA A 462 -29.82 -21.02 -38.46
N GLU A 463 -30.75 -21.86 -38.00
CA GLU A 463 -31.29 -22.97 -38.78
C GLU A 463 -32.13 -22.51 -39.99
N GLY A 464 -32.82 -21.37 -39.89
CA GLY A 464 -33.59 -20.78 -40.98
C GLY A 464 -32.76 -20.21 -42.14
N ARG A 465 -31.43 -20.08 -42.00
CA ARG A 465 -30.53 -19.57 -43.05
C ARG A 465 -29.91 -20.65 -43.93
N ASP A 466 -29.80 -21.89 -43.46
CA ASP A 466 -29.23 -23.00 -44.23
C ASP A 466 -30.24 -23.68 -45.17
N GLY A 467 -31.53 -23.27 -45.12
CA GLY A 467 -32.61 -23.86 -45.91
C GLY A 467 -32.90 -23.23 -47.27
N ASP A 468 -32.31 -22.08 -47.62
CA ASP A 468 -32.71 -21.29 -48.81
C ASP A 468 -31.68 -21.33 -49.98
N ASP A 469 -30.56 -22.06 -49.83
CA ASP A 469 -29.50 -22.15 -50.85
C ASP A 469 -29.52 -23.46 -51.68
N THR A 470 -30.66 -24.16 -51.70
CA THR A 470 -30.83 -25.39 -52.52
C THR A 470 -32.04 -25.35 -53.46
N ASP A 471 -32.21 -24.28 -54.24
CA ASP A 471 -32.82 -24.40 -55.57
C ASP A 471 -32.49 -23.19 -56.47
N SER A 472 -31.51 -23.35 -57.36
CA SER A 472 -31.35 -22.58 -58.61
C SER A 472 -30.41 -23.28 -59.59
#